data_AF-A0A1U6IWJ9-F1
#
_entry.id   AF-A0A1U6IWJ9-F1
#
_cell.length_a   1.000
_cell.length_b   1.000
_cell.length_c   1.000
_cell.angle_alpha   90.00
_cell.angle_beta   90.00
_cell.angle_gamma   90.00
#
_symmetry.space_group_name_H-M   'P 1'
#
loop_
_entity.id
_entity.type
_entity.pdbx_description
1 polymer ?
#
loop_
_entity_poly.entity_id
_entity_poly.type
_entity_poly.pdbx_seq_one_letter_code
_entity_poly.pdbx_strand_id
1 'polypeptide(L)'
;MRLLSRIGRNARGATIVEFALVAPIFVILLFGIIEGSRAFWVKQTLERVAHATARCMSVDSACATAAAQKQYAIDRARALGVGVELADVAITGGTTCKGNANSNSVTITRPFETVLGDMVAIVPKELTGSGCFPILT
;
A
#
# COMPACT_ATOMS: atom_id res chain seq x y z
N MET A 1 -1.76 55.18 -23.91
CA MET A 1 -1.31 55.32 -22.50
C MET A 1 -2.39 55.11 -21.42
N ARG A 2 -3.64 55.59 -21.57
CA ARG A 2 -4.68 55.48 -20.51
C ARG A 2 -5.20 54.05 -20.22
N LEU A 3 -5.03 53.09 -21.13
CA LEU A 3 -5.40 51.68 -20.88
C LEU A 3 -4.40 50.98 -19.96
N LEU A 4 -3.10 51.22 -20.12
CA LEU A 4 -2.04 50.57 -19.33
C LEU A 4 -2.12 50.96 -17.85
N SER A 5 -2.47 52.22 -17.53
CA SER A 5 -2.67 52.67 -16.15
C SER A 5 -3.95 52.13 -15.50
N ARG A 6 -4.97 51.77 -16.30
CA ARG A 6 -6.20 51.10 -15.81
C ARG A 6 -5.94 49.63 -15.49
N ILE A 7 -5.12 48.94 -16.27
CA ILE A 7 -4.72 47.55 -16.02
C ILE A 7 -3.90 47.45 -14.74
N GLY A 8 -2.89 48.31 -14.56
CA GLY A 8 -2.05 48.32 -13.35
C GLY A 8 -2.78 48.72 -12.04
N ARG A 9 -3.93 49.41 -12.13
CA ARG A 9 -4.78 49.78 -10.98
C ARG A 9 -5.88 48.75 -10.67
N ASN A 10 -6.00 47.69 -11.47
CA ASN A 10 -7.09 46.73 -11.33
C ASN A 10 -6.74 45.64 -10.30
N ALA A 11 -7.10 45.86 -9.03
CA ALA A 11 -6.85 44.92 -7.93
C ALA A 11 -7.84 43.73 -7.88
N ARG A 12 -8.86 43.70 -8.75
CA ARG A 12 -9.92 42.67 -8.74
C ARG A 12 -9.42 41.25 -9.05
N GLY A 13 -8.21 41.11 -9.58
CA GLY A 13 -7.58 39.81 -9.89
C GLY A 13 -6.51 39.36 -8.90
N ALA A 14 -6.17 40.15 -7.88
CA ALA A 14 -5.07 39.83 -6.96
C ALA A 14 -5.32 38.52 -6.19
N THR A 15 -6.57 38.30 -5.76
CA THR A 15 -7.00 37.08 -5.05
C THR A 15 -6.84 35.81 -5.90
N ILE A 16 -7.05 35.90 -7.22
CA ILE A 16 -6.86 34.78 -8.15
C ILE A 16 -5.37 34.42 -8.25
N VAL A 17 -4.49 35.42 -8.27
CA VAL A 17 -3.04 35.21 -8.32
C VAL A 17 -2.53 34.59 -7.02
N GLU A 18 -3.00 35.07 -5.86
CA GLU A 18 -2.67 34.48 -4.56
C GLU A 18 -3.11 33.01 -4.48
N PHE A 19 -4.34 32.69 -4.92
CA PHE A 19 -4.81 31.31 -4.98
C PHE A 19 -3.99 30.46 -5.94
N ALA A 20 -3.63 30.98 -7.12
CA ALA A 20 -2.84 30.25 -8.10
C ALA A 20 -1.43 29.87 -7.59
N LEU A 21 -0.87 30.63 -6.64
CA LEU A 21 0.41 30.32 -6.01
C LEU A 21 0.28 29.28 -4.90
N VAL A 22 -0.79 29.32 -4.11
CA VAL A 22 -0.98 28.43 -2.94
C VAL A 22 -1.61 27.09 -3.32
N ALA A 23 -2.57 27.10 -4.25
CA ALA A 23 -3.34 25.92 -4.63
C ALA A 23 -2.47 24.74 -5.09
N PRO A 24 -1.42 24.90 -5.91
CA PRO A 24 -0.60 23.78 -6.36
C PRO A 24 0.08 23.04 -5.20
N ILE A 25 0.65 23.78 -4.24
CA ILE A 25 1.31 23.21 -3.06
C ILE A 25 0.28 22.50 -2.17
N PHE A 26 -0.87 23.14 -1.95
CA PHE A 26 -1.95 22.55 -1.16
C PHE A 26 -2.45 21.23 -1.75
N VAL A 27 -2.67 21.17 -3.07
CA VAL A 27 -3.13 19.98 -3.78
C VAL A 27 -2.09 18.85 -3.68
N ILE A 28 -0.80 19.15 -3.89
CA ILE A 28 0.28 18.16 -3.77
C ILE A 28 0.32 17.58 -2.34
N LEU A 29 0.23 18.43 -1.31
CA LEU A 29 0.24 17.98 0.08
C LEU A 29 -0.98 17.13 0.41
N LEU A 30 -2.17 17.54 -0.03
CA LEU A 30 -3.41 16.83 0.20
C LEU A 30 -3.36 15.41 -0.39
N PHE A 31 -3.03 15.28 -1.68
CA PHE A 31 -2.93 13.97 -2.32
C PHE A 31 -1.74 13.15 -1.79
N GLY A 32 -0.62 13.80 -1.46
CA GLY A 32 0.52 13.14 -0.83
C GLY A 32 0.16 12.47 0.50
N ILE A 33 -0.60 13.15 1.35
CA ILE A 33 -1.07 12.58 2.63
C ILE A 33 -2.05 11.43 2.39
N ILE A 34 -3.02 11.60 1.49
CA ILE A 34 -4.03 10.57 1.19
C ILE A 34 -3.36 9.30 0.66
N GLU A 35 -2.52 9.43 -0.37
CA GLU A 35 -1.86 8.30 -1.01
C GLU A 35 -0.81 7.66 -0.11
N GLY A 36 -0.06 8.47 0.66
CA GLY A 36 0.88 7.98 1.65
C GLY A 36 0.20 7.15 2.74
N SER A 37 -0.93 7.64 3.26
CA SER A 37 -1.73 6.92 4.25
C SER A 37 -2.29 5.61 3.69
N ARG A 38 -2.78 5.61 2.45
CA ARG A 38 -3.27 4.41 1.76
C ARG A 38 -2.16 3.38 1.54
N ALA A 39 -1.00 3.80 1.05
CA ALA A 39 0.15 2.92 0.84
C ALA A 39 0.61 2.28 2.16
N PHE A 40 0.69 3.07 3.23
CA PHE A 40 1.06 2.58 4.55
C PHE A 40 0.04 1.57 5.10
N TRP A 41 -1.27 1.87 4.98
CA TRP A 41 -2.34 0.95 5.37
C TRP A 41 -2.24 -0.39 4.65
N VAL A 42 -2.05 -0.36 3.33
CA VAL A 42 -1.90 -1.57 2.51
C VAL A 42 -0.69 -2.37 2.97
N LYS A 43 0.49 -1.74 3.09
CA LYS A 43 1.72 -2.42 3.51
C LYS A 43 1.54 -3.11 4.87
N GLN A 44 1.01 -2.40 5.85
CA GLN A 44 0.77 -2.95 7.19
C GLN A 44 -0.26 -4.09 7.16
N THR A 45 -1.27 -3.99 6.30
CA THR A 45 -2.25 -5.06 6.11
C THR A 45 -1.60 -6.31 5.51
N LEU A 46 -0.75 -6.16 4.49
CA LEU A 46 -0.03 -7.29 3.87
C LEU A 46 0.87 -8.01 4.88
N GLU A 47 1.63 -7.26 5.69
CA GLU A 47 2.47 -7.85 6.75
C GLU A 47 1.63 -8.60 7.79
N ARG A 48 0.51 -8.02 8.24
CA ARG A 48 -0.40 -8.66 9.19
C ARG A 48 -1.02 -9.94 8.63
N VAL A 49 -1.47 -9.91 7.38
CA VAL A 49 -2.07 -11.07 6.71
C VAL A 49 -1.03 -12.16 6.48
N ALA A 50 0.18 -11.80 6.02
CA ALA A 50 1.27 -12.76 5.83
C ALA A 50 1.62 -13.46 7.14
N HIS A 51 1.76 -12.72 8.24
CA HIS A 51 2.02 -13.30 9.56
C HIS A 51 0.88 -14.19 10.05
N ALA A 52 -0.38 -13.77 9.87
CA ALA A 52 -1.54 -14.58 10.23
C ALA A 52 -1.62 -15.88 9.40
N THR A 53 -1.26 -15.83 8.12
CA THR A 53 -1.24 -16.98 7.22
C THR A 53 -0.13 -17.95 7.61
N ALA A 54 1.09 -17.46 7.84
CA ALA A 54 2.20 -18.26 8.32
C ALA A 54 1.84 -18.97 9.65
N ARG A 55 1.13 -18.28 10.55
CA ARG A 55 0.60 -18.89 11.78
C ARG A 55 -0.41 -19.98 11.48
N CYS A 56 -1.39 -19.71 10.61
CA CYS A 56 -2.43 -20.68 10.23
C CYS A 56 -1.80 -21.99 9.74
N MET A 57 -0.75 -21.90 8.91
CA MET A 57 0.01 -23.06 8.42
C MET A 57 0.59 -23.95 9.54
N SER A 58 0.94 -23.37 10.69
CA SER A 58 1.56 -24.11 11.79
C SER A 58 0.58 -24.63 12.84
N VAL A 59 -0.63 -24.05 12.94
CA VAL A 59 -1.54 -24.30 14.07
C VAL A 59 -2.94 -24.76 13.68
N ASP A 60 -3.33 -24.59 12.42
CA ASP A 60 -4.70 -24.81 11.98
C ASP A 60 -4.79 -25.74 10.76
N SER A 61 -5.57 -26.81 10.91
CA SER A 61 -5.89 -27.76 9.82
C SER A 61 -6.59 -27.10 8.63
N ALA A 62 -7.25 -25.95 8.82
CA ALA A 62 -7.83 -25.18 7.74
C ALA A 62 -6.77 -24.72 6.71
N CYS A 63 -5.51 -24.63 7.11
CA CYS A 63 -4.38 -24.28 6.25
C CYS A 63 -3.51 -25.49 5.85
N ALA A 64 -4.09 -26.69 5.76
CA ALA A 64 -3.36 -27.92 5.45
C ALA A 64 -2.81 -28.01 4.01
N THR A 65 -3.38 -27.27 3.05
CA THR A 65 -2.96 -27.28 1.64
C THR A 65 -2.53 -25.91 1.18
N ALA A 66 -1.64 -25.83 0.18
CA ALA A 66 -1.21 -24.57 -0.41
C ALA A 66 -2.39 -23.73 -0.93
N ALA A 67 -3.40 -24.38 -1.51
CA ALA A 67 -4.62 -23.70 -1.97
C ALA A 67 -5.38 -23.05 -0.80
N ALA A 68 -5.58 -23.79 0.30
CA ALA A 68 -6.29 -23.27 1.47
C ALA A 68 -5.52 -22.14 2.17
N GLN A 69 -4.19 -22.23 2.23
CA GLN A 69 -3.32 -21.19 2.78
C GLN A 69 -3.41 -19.89 1.97
N LYS A 70 -3.35 -19.99 0.64
CA LYS A 70 -3.52 -18.82 -0.25
C LYS A 70 -4.92 -18.21 -0.11
N GLN A 71 -5.96 -19.06 -0.06
CA GLN A 71 -7.33 -18.57 0.10
C GLN A 71 -7.53 -17.85 1.44
N TYR A 72 -6.96 -18.39 2.53
CA TYR A 72 -6.97 -17.73 3.83
C TYR A 72 -6.34 -16.33 3.78
N ALA A 73 -5.19 -16.18 3.10
CA ALA A 73 -4.55 -14.88 2.93
C ALA A 73 -5.45 -13.90 2.15
N ILE A 74 -6.06 -14.35 1.06
CA ILE A 74 -6.96 -13.55 0.21
C ILE A 74 -8.19 -13.10 0.99
N ASP A 75 -8.89 -14.01 1.67
CA ASP A 75 -10.10 -13.71 2.42
C ASP A 75 -9.82 -12.72 3.55
N ARG A 76 -8.69 -12.89 4.24
CA ARG A 76 -8.27 -12.00 5.33
C ARG A 76 -7.89 -10.62 4.83
N ALA A 77 -7.18 -10.52 3.70
CA ALA A 77 -6.83 -9.24 3.08
C ALA A 77 -8.09 -8.52 2.59
N ARG A 78 -9.03 -9.24 1.96
CA ARG A 78 -10.31 -8.70 1.49
C ARG A 78 -11.16 -8.15 2.63
N ALA A 79 -11.20 -8.84 3.77
CA ALA A 79 -11.88 -8.36 4.97
C ALA A 79 -11.30 -7.04 5.53
N LEU A 80 -10.05 -6.71 5.18
CA LEU A 80 -9.37 -5.46 5.53
C LEU A 80 -9.38 -4.42 4.40
N GLY A 81 -10.16 -4.67 3.34
CA GLY A 81 -10.28 -3.76 2.19
C GLY A 81 -9.09 -3.80 1.22
N VAL A 82 -8.26 -4.83 1.28
CA VAL A 82 -7.06 -4.99 0.45
C VAL A 82 -7.27 -6.16 -0.51
N GLY A 83 -7.47 -5.86 -1.80
CA GLY A 83 -7.48 -6.89 -2.85
C GLY A 83 -6.11 -7.55 -3.00
N VAL A 84 -6.10 -8.88 -3.05
CA VAL A 84 -4.94 -9.75 -3.23
C VAL A 84 -5.38 -10.92 -4.12
N GLU A 85 -4.55 -11.31 -5.07
CA GLU A 85 -4.79 -12.43 -5.97
C GLU A 85 -3.93 -13.65 -5.61
N LEU A 86 -4.22 -14.81 -6.21
CA LEU A 86 -3.47 -16.04 -5.95
C LEU A 86 -1.99 -15.94 -6.38
N ALA A 87 -1.70 -15.12 -7.38
CA ALA A 87 -0.36 -14.86 -7.90
C ALA A 87 0.47 -13.98 -6.94
N ASP A 88 -0.18 -13.11 -6.18
CA ASP A 88 0.46 -12.20 -5.23
C ASP A 88 1.04 -12.93 -4.01
N VAL A 89 0.53 -14.13 -3.70
CA VAL A 89 0.85 -14.88 -2.49
C VAL A 89 1.90 -15.97 -2.77
N ALA A 90 3.09 -15.79 -2.23
CA ALA A 90 4.17 -16.77 -2.18
C ALA A 90 4.25 -17.41 -0.78
N ILE A 91 4.31 -18.75 -0.75
CA ILE A 91 4.33 -19.53 0.49
C ILE A 91 5.53 -20.47 0.47
N THR A 92 6.30 -20.47 1.55
CA THR A 92 7.46 -21.33 1.73
C THR A 92 7.43 -21.96 3.12
N GLY A 93 7.22 -23.27 3.20
CA GLY A 93 7.28 -24.03 4.45
C GLY A 93 8.69 -24.52 4.78
N GLY A 94 8.99 -24.70 6.07
CA GLY A 94 10.24 -25.34 6.53
C GLY A 94 11.51 -24.55 6.24
N THR A 95 11.42 -23.24 6.06
CA THR A 95 12.55 -22.38 5.71
C THR A 95 13.12 -21.68 6.94
N THR A 96 14.31 -21.09 6.78
CA THR A 96 14.80 -20.08 7.72
C THR A 96 14.09 -18.76 7.43
N CYS A 97 13.42 -18.19 8.44
CA CYS A 97 12.65 -16.95 8.31
C CYS A 97 13.03 -16.00 9.46
N LYS A 98 13.52 -14.80 9.12
CA LYS A 98 14.03 -13.79 10.09
C LYS A 98 14.98 -14.39 11.13
N GLY A 99 15.89 -15.28 10.69
CA GLY A 99 16.90 -15.93 11.54
C GLY A 99 16.42 -17.19 12.30
N ASN A 100 15.13 -17.53 12.23
CA ASN A 100 14.59 -18.73 12.86
C ASN A 100 14.50 -19.88 11.85
N ALA A 101 15.17 -21.00 12.14
CA ALA A 101 15.04 -22.22 11.35
C ALA A 101 13.63 -22.85 11.53
N ASN A 102 13.27 -23.78 10.64
CA ASN A 102 12.03 -24.55 10.70
C ASN A 102 10.77 -23.66 10.85
N SER A 103 10.65 -22.63 10.01
CA SER A 103 9.54 -21.68 10.04
C SER A 103 8.78 -21.68 8.72
N ASN A 104 7.48 -21.41 8.80
CA ASN A 104 6.65 -21.05 7.67
C ASN A 104 6.88 -19.57 7.35
N SER A 105 7.09 -19.28 6.06
CA SER A 105 7.26 -17.94 5.51
C SER A 105 6.18 -17.68 4.47
N VAL A 106 5.54 -16.52 4.57
CA VAL A 106 4.56 -16.05 3.59
C VAL A 106 4.97 -14.66 3.14
N THR A 107 5.01 -14.44 1.83
CA THR A 107 5.23 -13.13 1.22
C THR A 107 4.06 -12.81 0.33
N ILE A 108 3.52 -11.60 0.47
CA ILE A 108 2.42 -11.10 -0.36
C ILE A 108 2.92 -9.84 -1.05
N THR A 109 3.01 -9.88 -2.37
CA THR A 109 3.44 -8.77 -3.22
C THR A 109 2.31 -8.42 -4.16
N ARG A 110 1.89 -7.15 -4.17
CA ARG A 110 0.82 -6.68 -5.05
C ARG A 110 1.18 -5.37 -5.74
N PRO A 111 0.64 -5.09 -6.93
CA PRO A 111 0.74 -3.78 -7.54
C PRO A 111 0.04 -2.72 -6.69
N PHE A 112 0.61 -1.52 -6.71
CA PHE A 112 0.05 -0.34 -6.05
C PHE A 112 -0.05 0.81 -7.05
N GLU A 113 -1.23 0.92 -7.66
CA GLU A 113 -1.55 2.01 -8.56
C GLU A 113 -1.92 3.26 -7.76
N THR A 114 -1.24 4.38 -8.03
CA THR A 114 -1.54 5.68 -7.44
C THR A 114 -2.48 6.49 -8.33
N VAL A 115 -3.35 7.30 -7.71
CA VAL A 115 -4.23 8.22 -8.44
C VAL A 115 -3.45 9.33 -9.15
N LEU A 116 -2.20 9.57 -8.76
CA LEU A 116 -1.31 10.53 -9.41
C LEU A 116 -0.61 9.95 -10.64
N GLY A 117 -0.84 8.67 -10.98
CA GLY A 117 -0.21 7.96 -12.08
C GLY A 117 1.33 8.07 -12.07
N ASP A 118 1.93 8.10 -13.26
CA ASP A 118 3.38 8.27 -13.44
C ASP A 118 3.87 9.71 -13.20
N MET A 119 3.00 10.67 -12.82
CA MET A 119 3.45 12.05 -12.52
C MET A 119 4.39 12.12 -11.32
N VAL A 120 4.35 11.13 -10.42
CA VAL A 120 5.16 11.08 -9.20
C VAL A 120 5.97 9.78 -9.15
N ALA A 121 7.17 9.82 -9.73
CA ALA A 121 8.10 8.68 -9.77
C ALA A 121 8.63 8.21 -8.39
N ILE A 122 8.24 8.88 -7.30
CA ILE A 122 8.67 8.58 -5.93
C ILE A 122 7.82 7.46 -5.31
N VAL A 123 6.62 7.19 -5.84
CA VAL A 123 5.72 6.18 -5.26
C VAL A 123 6.13 4.78 -5.75
N PRO A 124 6.29 3.79 -4.85
CA PRO A 124 6.60 2.42 -5.24
C PRO A 124 5.42 1.81 -6.03
N LYS A 125 5.74 1.19 -7.18
CA LYS A 125 4.74 0.53 -8.04
C LYS A 125 4.22 -0.79 -7.48
N GLU A 126 4.94 -1.36 -6.50
CA GLU A 126 4.57 -2.59 -5.82
C GLU A 126 4.71 -2.43 -4.32
N LEU A 127 3.82 -3.08 -3.57
CA LEU A 127 3.89 -3.17 -2.12
C LEU A 127 4.00 -4.63 -1.71
N THR A 128 4.95 -4.89 -0.81
CA THR A 128 5.24 -6.23 -0.31
C THR A 128 5.12 -6.26 1.21
N GLY A 129 4.44 -7.29 1.73
CA GLY A 129 4.42 -7.65 3.14
C GLY A 129 4.87 -9.09 3.34
N SER A 130 5.65 -9.35 4.39
CA SER A 130 6.14 -10.70 4.71
C SER A 130 5.89 -11.06 6.16
N GLY A 131 5.65 -12.35 6.40
CA GLY A 131 5.36 -12.89 7.71
C GLY A 131 6.00 -14.25 7.93
N CYS A 132 6.46 -14.45 9.16
CA CYS A 132 7.10 -15.69 9.61
C CYS A 132 6.34 -16.27 10.80
N PHE A 133 6.27 -17.60 10.90
CA PHE A 133 5.83 -18.29 12.10
C PHE A 133 6.50 -19.67 12.23
N PRO A 134 7.02 -20.07 13.41
CA PRO A 134 7.67 -21.37 13.60
C PRO A 134 6.73 -22.55 13.33
N ILE A 135 7.27 -23.67 12.83
CA ILE A 135 6.52 -24.93 12.71
C ILE A 135 6.47 -25.60 14.08
N LEU A 136 5.27 -25.96 14.51
CA LEU A 136 5.03 -26.70 15.75
C LEU A 136 5.02 -28.19 15.40
N THR A 137 6.21 -28.80 15.36
CA THR A 137 6.36 -30.26 15.30
C THR A 137 6.34 -30.86 16.69
#